data_AF-A0A2U2DSY0-F1
#
_entry.id   AF-A0A2U2DSY0-F1
#
_cell.length_a   1.000
_cell.length_b   1.000
_cell.length_c   1.000
_cell.angle_alpha   90.00
_cell.angle_beta   90.00
_cell.angle_gamma   90.00
#
_symmetry.space_group_name_H-M   'P 1'
#
loop_
_entity.id
_entity.type
_entity.pdbx_description
1 polymer ?
#
loop_
_entity_poly.entity_id
_entity_poly.type
_entity_poly.pdbx_seq_one_letter_code
_entity_poly.pdbx_strand_id
1 'polypeptide(L)'
;MTNQFFVGQQVQCIDDSTLPEQYLEVRKGEIYTIRWIGIAKGYMNGEYLGVRLSGIRRGDCPQFGEQDPPFRATRFRPLINDRLGSLRALLVPGQPLAPAPEEPRRQADVKEKEDV
;
A
#
# COMPACT_ATOMS: atom_id res chain seq x y z
N MET A 1 -15.97 -4.70 -9.99
CA MET A 1 -15.75 -4.51 -8.53
C MET A 1 -14.88 -3.28 -8.38
N THR A 2 -15.44 -2.17 -7.92
CA THR A 2 -14.70 -0.91 -7.73
C THR A 2 -14.04 -0.98 -6.35
N ASN A 3 -12.79 -1.42 -6.29
CA ASN A 3 -12.03 -1.42 -5.04
C ASN A 3 -11.75 0.03 -4.65
N GLN A 4 -12.26 0.46 -3.50
CA GLN A 4 -12.04 1.79 -2.97
C GLN A 4 -10.66 1.84 -2.31
N PHE A 5 -9.77 2.66 -2.89
CA PHE A 5 -8.43 2.87 -2.36
C PHE A 5 -8.41 4.10 -1.43
N PHE A 6 -7.57 4.07 -0.39
CA PHE A 6 -7.37 5.21 0.51
C PHE A 6 -5.89 5.37 0.91
N VAL A 7 -5.52 6.58 1.32
CA VAL A 7 -4.15 6.88 1.78
C VAL A 7 -3.86 6.15 3.10
N GLY A 8 -2.69 5.53 3.21
CA GLY A 8 -2.30 4.67 4.33
C GLY A 8 -2.69 3.20 4.16
N GLN A 9 -3.43 2.84 3.11
CA GLN A 9 -3.82 1.47 2.84
C GLN A 9 -2.64 0.62 2.36
N GLN A 10 -2.54 -0.60 2.89
CA GLN A 10 -1.64 -1.62 2.35
C GLN A 10 -2.24 -2.27 1.11
N VAL A 11 -1.44 -2.37 0.06
CA VAL A 11 -1.84 -2.95 -1.22
C VAL A 11 -0.76 -3.88 -1.73
N GLN A 12 -1.16 -4.98 -2.36
CA GLN A 12 -0.24 -5.89 -3.02
C GLN A 12 -0.17 -5.56 -4.51
N CYS A 13 1.04 -5.50 -5.07
CA CYS A 13 1.22 -5.40 -6.51
C CYS A 13 0.84 -6.74 -7.17
N ILE A 14 -0.13 -6.73 -8.07
CA ILE A 14 -0.58 -7.94 -8.80
C ILE A 14 -0.01 -8.00 -10.23
N ASP A 15 0.43 -6.86 -10.74
CA ASP A 15 0.90 -6.67 -12.09
C ASP A 15 2.14 -5.77 -12.06
N ASP A 16 3.31 -6.38 -12.21
CA ASP A 16 4.59 -5.68 -12.32
C ASP A 16 4.96 -5.34 -13.76
N SER A 17 4.11 -5.63 -14.75
CA SER A 17 4.41 -5.32 -16.14
C SER A 17 4.70 -3.83 -16.33
N THR A 18 5.84 -3.57 -16.95
CA THR A 18 6.24 -2.24 -17.39
C THR A 18 6.55 -2.29 -18.88
N LEU A 19 6.37 -1.16 -19.55
CA LEU A 19 7.00 -0.98 -20.85
C LEU A 19 8.52 -1.05 -20.66
N PRO A 20 9.28 -1.57 -21.64
CA PRO A 20 10.72 -1.80 -21.51
C PRO A 20 11.54 -0.55 -21.13
N GLU A 21 10.98 0.65 -21.32
CA GLU A 21 11.60 1.93 -20.97
C GLU A 21 11.30 2.43 -19.55
N GLN A 22 10.41 1.76 -18.80
CA GLN A 22 10.03 2.17 -17.45
C GLN A 22 10.71 1.28 -16.39
N TYR A 23 11.47 1.92 -15.50
CA TYR A 23 12.09 1.26 -14.34
C TYR A 23 11.03 0.53 -13.49
N LEU A 24 11.29 -0.76 -13.22
CA LEU A 24 10.51 -1.60 -12.31
C LEU A 24 10.82 -1.22 -10.87
N GLU A 25 10.06 -0.26 -10.33
CA GLU A 25 10.13 0.10 -8.91
C GLU A 25 9.17 -0.72 -8.04
N VAL A 26 8.25 -1.48 -8.65
CA VAL A 26 7.30 -2.36 -7.96
C VAL A 26 7.45 -3.78 -8.47
N ARG A 27 7.36 -4.75 -7.55
CA ARG A 27 7.47 -6.18 -7.84
C ARG A 27 6.16 -6.89 -7.55
N LYS A 28 5.77 -7.81 -8.41
CA LYS A 28 4.55 -8.60 -8.23
C LYS A 28 4.64 -9.43 -6.96
N GLY A 29 3.59 -9.39 -6.15
CA GLY A 29 3.50 -10.08 -4.86
C GLY A 29 3.99 -9.24 -3.67
N GLU A 30 4.77 -8.18 -3.89
CA GLU A 30 5.20 -7.29 -2.81
C GLU A 30 4.07 -6.38 -2.31
N ILE A 31 4.20 -6.01 -1.04
CA ILE A 31 3.24 -5.20 -0.30
C ILE A 31 3.77 -3.77 -0.18
N TYR A 32 2.92 -2.82 -0.55
CA TYR A 32 3.23 -1.40 -0.50
C TYR A 32 2.15 -0.63 0.24
N THR A 33 2.48 0.56 0.73
CA THR A 33 1.51 1.45 1.39
C THR A 33 1.21 2.65 0.50
N ILE A 34 -0.07 2.94 0.26
CA ILE A 34 -0.49 4.11 -0.53
C ILE A 34 -0.17 5.39 0.25
N ARG A 35 0.55 6.33 -0.34
CA ARG A 35 0.76 7.68 0.21
C ARG A 35 -0.11 8.76 -0.45
N TRP A 36 -0.57 8.51 -1.67
CA TRP A 36 -1.43 9.44 -2.40
C TRP A 36 -2.32 8.67 -3.36
N ILE A 37 -3.54 9.18 -3.53
CA ILE A 37 -4.52 8.72 -4.50
C ILE A 37 -5.13 9.93 -5.20
N GLY A 38 -5.33 9.82 -6.50
CA GLY A 38 -6.05 10.82 -7.26
C GLY A 38 -6.12 10.48 -8.73
N ILE A 39 -6.93 11.23 -9.46
CA ILE A 39 -6.95 11.14 -10.91
C ILE A 39 -5.66 11.74 -11.45
N ALA A 40 -4.98 10.98 -12.29
CA ALA A 40 -3.77 11.38 -12.98
C ALA A 40 -3.98 11.26 -14.48
N LYS A 41 -3.34 12.15 -15.24
CA LYS A 41 -3.39 12.13 -16.70
C LYS A 41 -2.00 11.88 -17.24
N GLY A 42 -1.81 10.71 -17.84
CA GLY A 42 -0.55 10.37 -18.49
C GLY A 42 -0.66 10.60 -19.99
N TYR A 43 0.43 11.07 -20.61
CA TYR A 43 0.49 11.33 -22.05
C TYR A 43 0.06 10.11 -22.90
N MET A 44 0.56 8.92 -22.56
CA MET A 44 0.22 7.67 -23.27
C MET A 44 -1.03 6.96 -22.72
N ASN A 45 -1.40 7.28 -21.49
CA ASN A 45 -2.33 6.46 -20.70
C ASN A 45 -3.73 7.08 -20.59
N GLY A 46 -3.92 8.31 -21.03
CA GLY A 46 -5.15 9.07 -20.79
C GLY A 46 -5.34 9.39 -19.31
N GLU A 47 -6.60 9.54 -18.91
CA GLU A 47 -7.01 9.77 -17.54
C GLU A 47 -7.18 8.43 -16.80
N TYR A 48 -6.55 8.28 -15.64
CA TYR A 48 -6.59 7.07 -14.85
C TYR A 48 -6.52 7.36 -13.34
N LEU A 49 -7.01 6.43 -12.53
CA LEU A 49 -6.81 6.48 -11.08
C LEU A 49 -5.35 6.14 -10.76
N GLY A 50 -4.62 7.12 -10.28
CA GLY A 50 -3.21 7.02 -9.90
C GLY A 50 -3.03 6.76 -8.41
N VAL A 51 -2.02 5.97 -8.06
CA VAL A 51 -1.55 5.77 -6.69
C VAL A 51 -0.04 6.01 -6.60
N ARG A 52 0.41 6.69 -5.55
CA ARG A 52 1.83 6.76 -5.19
C ARG A 52 2.06 5.92 -3.95
N LEU A 53 3.20 5.25 -3.90
CA LEU A 53 3.56 4.33 -2.83
C LEU A 53 4.58 4.98 -1.89
N SER A 54 4.50 4.64 -0.60
CA SER A 54 5.51 5.03 0.39
C SER A 54 6.81 4.26 0.16
N GLY A 55 7.96 4.92 0.37
CA GLY A 55 9.28 4.34 0.11
C GLY A 55 9.71 4.31 -1.35
N ILE A 56 8.77 4.52 -2.29
CA ILE A 56 9.04 4.59 -3.72
C ILE A 56 8.88 6.04 -4.18
N ARG A 57 10.00 6.63 -4.60
CA ARG A 57 10.05 7.96 -5.23
C ARG A 57 10.66 7.79 -6.60
N ARG A 58 9.84 7.99 -7.64
CA ARG A 58 10.27 7.78 -9.02
C ARG A 58 11.18 8.90 -9.57
N GLY A 59 11.44 9.92 -8.76
CA GLY A 59 12.23 11.10 -9.14
C GLY A 59 11.58 11.90 -10.27
N ASP A 60 12.39 12.71 -10.94
CA ASP A 60 12.03 13.36 -12.21
C ASP A 60 12.09 12.32 -13.32
N CYS A 61 10.97 12.06 -14.01
CA CYS A 61 10.99 11.15 -15.14
C CYS A 61 11.78 11.79 -16.30
N PRO A 62 12.94 11.23 -16.72
CA PRO A 62 13.83 11.88 -17.68
C PRO A 62 13.20 12.09 -19.07
N GLN A 63 12.20 11.30 -19.44
CA GLN A 63 11.46 11.46 -20.69
C GLN A 63 10.33 12.51 -20.65
N PHE A 64 9.78 12.82 -19.47
CA PHE A 64 8.54 13.62 -19.39
C PHE A 64 8.61 14.80 -18.41
N GLY A 65 9.70 14.93 -17.64
CA GLY A 65 9.88 16.02 -16.66
C GLY A 65 8.87 16.00 -15.50
N GLU A 66 8.07 14.95 -15.38
CA GLU A 66 7.04 14.83 -14.37
C GLU A 66 7.68 14.33 -13.06
N GLN A 67 7.53 15.11 -11.99
CA GLN A 67 7.97 14.72 -10.66
C GLN A 67 7.06 13.63 -10.11
N ASP A 68 7.64 12.45 -9.91
CA ASP A 68 7.02 11.35 -9.20
C ASP A 68 5.67 10.89 -9.82
N PRO A 69 5.68 10.38 -11.07
CA PRO A 69 4.49 9.95 -11.78
C PRO A 69 3.78 8.79 -11.07
N PRO A 70 2.46 8.88 -10.83
CA PRO A 70 1.73 7.84 -10.11
C PRO A 70 1.61 6.53 -10.90
N PHE A 71 1.47 5.41 -10.19
CA PHE A 71 1.16 4.12 -10.79
C PHE A 71 -0.34 3.98 -11.05
N ARG A 72 -0.73 3.22 -12.07
CA ARG A 72 -2.15 2.87 -12.27
C ARG A 72 -2.65 2.03 -11.10
N ALA A 73 -3.75 2.43 -10.47
CA ALA A 73 -4.37 1.74 -9.35
C ALA A 73 -4.79 0.29 -9.69
N THR A 74 -5.06 0.01 -10.97
CA THR A 74 -5.41 -1.33 -11.48
C THR A 74 -4.31 -2.38 -11.27
N ARG A 75 -3.06 -1.94 -11.07
CA ARG A 75 -1.91 -2.84 -10.80
C ARG A 75 -1.87 -3.35 -9.37
N PHE A 76 -2.75 -2.86 -8.51
CA PHE A 76 -2.75 -3.16 -7.09
C PHE A 76 -4.06 -3.80 -6.66
N ARG A 77 -3.96 -4.71 -5.70
CA ARG A 77 -5.12 -5.18 -4.93
C ARG A 77 -5.03 -4.67 -3.50
N PRO A 78 -6.14 -4.20 -2.92
CA PRO A 78 -6.18 -3.88 -1.51
C PRO A 78 -5.92 -5.14 -0.69
N LEU A 79 -4.96 -5.07 0.24
CA LEU A 79 -4.86 -6.06 1.28
C LEU A 79 -5.90 -5.71 2.32
N ILE A 80 -7.01 -6.43 2.27
CA ILE A 80 -7.95 -6.42 3.36
C ILE A 80 -7.28 -7.24 4.47
N ASN A 81 -6.61 -6.57 5.41
CA ASN A 81 -6.43 -7.16 6.73
C ASN A 81 -7.84 -7.43 7.22
N ASP A 82 -8.26 -8.69 7.22
CA ASP A 82 -9.62 -9.09 7.56
C ASP A 82 -9.83 -8.85 9.06
N ARG A 83 -10.01 -7.58 9.44
CA ARG A 83 -10.37 -7.15 10.81
C ARG A 83 -11.69 -7.81 11.23
N LEU A 84 -12.53 -8.14 10.26
CA LEU A 84 -13.75 -8.91 10.45
C LEU A 84 -13.51 -10.42 10.41
N GLY A 85 -12.38 -10.90 9.91
CA GLY A 85 -12.02 -12.32 9.87
C GLY A 85 -11.91 -12.90 11.26
N SER A 86 -11.33 -12.13 12.18
CA SER A 86 -11.32 -12.42 13.62
C SER A 86 -12.74 -12.55 14.18
N LEU A 87 -13.67 -11.69 13.74
CA LEU A 87 -15.08 -11.73 14.19
C LEU A 87 -15.90 -12.84 13.51
N ARG A 88 -15.61 -13.18 12.25
CA ARG A 88 -16.21 -14.31 11.53
C ARG A 88 -15.78 -15.65 12.15
N ALA A 89 -14.52 -15.76 12.57
CA ALA A 89 -14.02 -16.93 13.30
C ALA A 89 -14.71 -17.12 14.67
N LEU A 90 -15.23 -16.05 15.30
CA LEU A 90 -16.04 -16.15 16.52
C LEU A 90 -17.47 -16.63 16.26
N LEU A 91 -18.01 -16.39 15.06
CA LEU A 91 -19.37 -16.80 14.67
C LEU A 91 -19.44 -18.27 14.21
N VAL A 92 -18.31 -18.84 13.77
CA VAL A 92 -18.24 -20.21 13.24
C VAL A 92 -17.20 -21.02 14.03
N PRO A 93 -17.62 -21.91 14.95
CA PRO A 93 -16.68 -22.74 15.70
C PRO A 93 -15.87 -23.63 14.75
N GLY A 94 -14.53 -23.51 14.80
CA GLY A 94 -13.59 -24.38 14.07
C GLY A 94 -12.87 -23.75 12.86
N GLN A 95 -13.06 -22.47 12.55
CA GLN A 95 -12.25 -21.81 11.51
C GLN A 95 -10.86 -21.38 12.03
N PRO A 96 -9.81 -21.47 11.19
CA PRO A 96 -8.50 -20.93 11.53
C PRO A 96 -8.60 -19.41 11.69
N LEU A 97 -8.20 -18.91 12.87
CA LEU A 97 -8.15 -17.48 13.16
C LEU A 97 -7.22 -16.78 12.18
N ALA A 98 -7.71 -15.72 11.53
CA ALA A 98 -6.83 -14.80 10.81
C ALA A 98 -5.74 -14.30 11.77
N PRO A 99 -4.47 -14.16 11.31
CA PRO A 99 -3.39 -13.70 12.17
C PRO A 99 -3.79 -12.37 12.82
N ALA A 100 -3.75 -12.33 14.15
CA ALA A 100 -4.13 -11.16 14.91
C ALA A 100 -3.26 -9.97 14.48
N PRO A 101 -3.83 -8.78 14.24
CA PRO A 101 -3.05 -7.60 13.95
C PRO A 101 -2.09 -7.34 15.12
N GLU A 102 -0.81 -7.17 14.82
CA GLU A 102 0.21 -6.90 15.83
C GLU A 102 -0.09 -5.54 16.48
N GLU A 103 -0.55 -5.56 17.74
CA GLU A 103 -0.95 -4.35 18.45
C GLU A 103 0.28 -3.45 18.69
N PRO A 104 0.16 -2.13 18.50
CA PRO A 104 1.24 -1.21 18.81
C PRO A 104 1.54 -1.27 20.30
N ARG A 105 2.68 -1.89 20.66
CA ARG A 105 3.16 -1.94 22.04
C ARG A 105 3.37 -0.50 22.51
N ARG A 106 2.56 -0.04 23.47
CA ARG A 106 2.83 1.23 24.17
C ARG A 106 4.23 1.13 24.78
N GLN A 107 5.11 2.05 24.40
CA GLN A 107 6.40 2.18 25.07
C GLN A 107 6.11 2.51 26.54
N ALA A 108 6.63 1.69 27.45
CA ALA A 108 6.51 1.95 28.87
C ALA A 108 7.44 3.12 29.23
N ASP A 109 6.92 4.13 29.91
CA ASP A 109 7.71 5.25 30.40
C ASP A 109 8.78 4.74 31.38
N VAL A 110 10.04 4.93 31.02
CA VAL A 110 11.19 4.60 31.88
C VAL A 110 11.26 5.66 32.97
N LYS A 111 10.96 5.30 34.22
CA LYS A 111 11.30 6.15 35.37
C LYS A 111 12.82 6.16 35.54
N GLU A 112 13.44 7.30 35.26
CA GLU A 112 14.80 7.60 35.70
C GLU A 112 14.87 7.49 37.23
N LYS A 113 15.86 6.76 37.74
CA LYS A 113 16.16 6.69 39.17
C LYS A 113 17.01 7.90 39.53
N GLU A 114 16.53 8.72 40.46
CA GLU A 114 17.34 9.72 41.15
C GLU A 114 18.36 8.98 42.04
N ASP A 115 19.66 9.18 41.79
CA ASP A 115 20.73 8.79 42.70
C ASP A 115 20.80 9.77 43.88
N VAL A 116 20.85 9.23 45.10
CA VAL A 116 21.00 9.93 46.39
C VAL A 116 22.43 9.82 46.87
#